data_AF-A0AAW7DUA8-F1
#
_entry.id   AF-A0AAW7DUA8-F1
#
_cell.length_a   1.000
_cell.length_b   1.000
_cell.length_c   1.000
_cell.angle_alpha   90.00
_cell.angle_beta   90.00
_cell.angle_gamma   90.00
#
_symmetry.space_group_name_H-M   'P 1'
#
loop_
_entity.id
_entity.type
_entity.pdbx_description
1 polymer ?
#
loop_
_entity_poly.entity_id
_entity_poly.type
_entity_poly.pdbx_seq_one_letter_code
_entity_poly.pdbx_strand_id
1 'polypeptide(L)'
;MPHSAPENLIISFRSTNNILQSYDRARNAIDINEVKRFSPDIFIKYSASMLDGYINTFFSDLDLCTDYKYIFNKNSAVDSPLEAILFLKVKSGNVLESLIDELRCVVNYGLSLTQENADLFGTADNVNQLSKDKAGFVEECSRRFLDKHGGKNIPKPFEWKIGGNNSSFIPFQGRIKLGFINNQVDETDFIFLAKIDGFKSSEMLVYLQEIDSELKLHSASITYKAAKPSLLKITAEIYVNSSPAYVTVTAFKKADEKGKVMLYIRDIASYEYDELTELAAST
;
A
#
# COMPACT_ATOMS: atom_id res chain seq x y z
N MET A 1 -17.35 -11.54 -25.48
CA MET A 1 -16.37 -12.59 -25.11
C MET A 1 -15.69 -12.17 -23.83
N PRO A 2 -15.49 -13.04 -22.83
CA PRO A 2 -14.70 -12.68 -21.67
C PRO A 2 -13.24 -12.55 -22.13
N HIS A 3 -12.61 -11.40 -21.90
CA HIS A 3 -11.17 -11.25 -22.12
C HIS A 3 -10.47 -12.13 -21.09
N SER A 4 -9.89 -13.25 -21.53
CA SER A 4 -9.03 -14.06 -20.68
C SER A 4 -7.83 -13.21 -20.23
N ALA A 5 -7.55 -13.21 -18.93
CA ALA A 5 -6.36 -12.56 -18.41
C ALA A 5 -5.11 -13.14 -19.12
N PRO A 6 -4.09 -12.32 -19.41
CA PRO A 6 -2.90 -12.80 -20.10
C PRO A 6 -2.21 -13.91 -19.31
N GLU A 7 -1.77 -14.96 -20.01
CA GLU A 7 -0.81 -15.94 -19.51
C GLU A 7 0.43 -15.15 -19.02
N ASN A 8 0.86 -15.34 -17.78
CA ASN A 8 1.92 -14.55 -17.11
C ASN A 8 1.51 -13.18 -16.53
N LEU A 9 0.28 -13.05 -16.06
CA LEU A 9 -0.13 -11.92 -15.19
C LEU A 9 0.80 -11.79 -13.97
N ILE A 10 1.41 -10.60 -13.82
CA ILE A 10 2.22 -10.23 -12.64
C ILE A 10 1.37 -9.44 -11.65
N ILE A 11 0.76 -8.34 -12.10
CA ILE A 11 -0.08 -7.49 -11.27
C ILE A 11 -1.17 -6.82 -12.09
N SER A 12 -2.32 -6.63 -11.47
CA SER A 12 -3.41 -5.79 -11.96
C SER A 12 -3.63 -4.61 -11.04
N PHE A 13 -3.93 -3.44 -11.61
CA PHE A 13 -4.36 -2.23 -10.92
C PHE A 13 -5.75 -1.83 -11.40
N ARG A 14 -6.68 -1.62 -10.49
CA ARG A 14 -8.09 -1.37 -10.77
C ARG A 14 -8.53 -0.09 -10.09
N SER A 15 -9.22 0.81 -10.80
CA SER A 15 -9.85 1.95 -10.12
C SER A 15 -11.01 1.49 -9.23
N THR A 16 -11.18 2.11 -8.06
CA THR A 16 -12.38 1.87 -7.22
C THR A 16 -13.60 2.64 -7.72
N ASN A 17 -13.42 3.66 -8.56
CA ASN A 17 -14.53 4.45 -9.08
C ASN A 17 -15.06 3.84 -10.37
N ASN A 18 -16.39 3.74 -10.44
CA ASN A 18 -17.06 3.33 -11.65
C ASN A 18 -16.97 4.48 -12.66
N ILE A 19 -16.05 4.36 -13.62
CA ILE A 19 -15.87 5.35 -14.68
C ILE A 19 -17.18 5.55 -15.46
N LEU A 20 -18.04 4.52 -15.52
CA LEU A 20 -19.34 4.56 -16.19
C LEU A 20 -20.44 5.35 -15.47
N GLN A 21 -20.34 5.71 -14.18
CA GLN A 21 -21.34 6.62 -13.59
C GLN A 21 -21.25 8.05 -14.18
N SER A 22 -20.12 8.38 -14.80
CA SER A 22 -19.94 9.59 -15.60
C SER A 22 -20.49 9.45 -17.04
N TYR A 23 -20.78 8.21 -17.49
CA TYR A 23 -21.00 7.87 -18.91
C TYR A 23 -22.41 8.09 -19.44
N ASP A 24 -23.42 8.32 -18.60
CA ASP A 24 -24.77 8.67 -19.11
C ASP A 24 -24.79 10.00 -19.88
N ARG A 25 -23.65 10.72 -19.96
CA ARG A 25 -23.54 12.00 -20.69
C ARG A 25 -22.64 12.00 -21.93
N ALA A 26 -21.87 10.96 -22.25
CA ALA A 26 -20.98 11.03 -23.41
C ALA A 26 -20.74 9.67 -24.10
N ARG A 27 -21.57 9.36 -25.09
CA ARG A 27 -21.28 8.30 -26.08
C ARG A 27 -20.07 8.71 -26.92
N ASN A 28 -19.13 7.77 -27.09
CA ASN A 28 -18.06 7.76 -28.08
C ASN A 28 -16.83 8.65 -27.82
N ALA A 29 -16.16 8.45 -26.69
CA ALA A 29 -14.71 8.44 -26.59
C ALA A 29 -14.36 7.84 -25.24
N ILE A 30 -13.46 6.86 -25.18
CA ILE A 30 -12.70 6.69 -23.93
C ILE A 30 -11.97 8.01 -23.80
N ASP A 31 -12.44 8.89 -22.93
CA ASP A 31 -11.89 10.23 -22.79
C ASP A 31 -10.41 10.05 -22.44
N ILE A 32 -9.52 10.40 -23.37
CA ILE A 32 -8.07 10.39 -23.18
C ILE A 32 -7.70 11.12 -21.86
N ASN A 33 -8.56 12.05 -21.42
CA ASN A 33 -8.41 12.75 -20.15
C ASN A 33 -8.64 11.88 -18.91
N GLU A 34 -9.45 10.82 -18.96
CA GLU A 34 -9.63 9.90 -17.83
C GLU A 34 -8.47 8.91 -17.68
N VAL A 35 -7.91 8.42 -18.79
CA VAL A 35 -6.64 7.65 -18.77
C VAL A 35 -5.50 8.54 -18.22
N LYS A 36 -5.46 9.81 -18.63
CA LYS A 36 -4.51 10.81 -18.07
C LYS A 36 -4.73 11.11 -16.58
N ARG A 37 -5.93 10.84 -16.05
CA ARG A 37 -6.30 11.01 -14.63
C ARG A 37 -6.35 9.68 -13.87
N PHE A 38 -5.84 8.60 -14.47
CA PHE A 38 -5.78 7.30 -13.83
C PHE A 38 -4.72 7.32 -12.74
N SER A 39 -5.15 7.52 -11.49
CA SER A 39 -4.29 7.57 -10.30
C SER A 39 -3.26 6.42 -10.20
N PRO A 40 -3.56 5.18 -10.65
CA PRO A 40 -2.59 4.08 -10.62
C PRO A 40 -1.44 4.20 -11.63
N ASP A 41 -1.49 5.09 -12.61
CA ASP A 41 -0.48 5.18 -13.70
C ASP A 41 0.96 5.32 -13.17
N ILE A 42 1.12 6.08 -12.08
CA ILE A 42 2.40 6.24 -11.40
C ILE A 42 2.93 4.92 -10.82
N PHE A 43 2.05 4.08 -10.27
CA PHE A 43 2.40 2.78 -9.70
C PHE A 43 2.62 1.73 -10.79
N ILE A 44 1.87 1.79 -11.90
CA ILE A 44 2.10 0.93 -13.07
C ILE A 44 3.48 1.19 -13.65
N LYS A 45 3.83 2.46 -13.87
CA LYS A 45 5.14 2.85 -14.39
C LYS A 45 6.26 2.47 -13.43
N TYR A 46 6.03 2.64 -12.13
CA TYR A 46 6.97 2.20 -11.10
C TYR A 46 7.18 0.68 -11.13
N SER A 47 6.10 -0.12 -11.13
CA SER A 47 6.20 -1.58 -11.17
C SER A 47 6.82 -2.08 -12.47
N ALA A 48 6.46 -1.51 -13.62
CA ALA A 48 7.07 -1.85 -14.91
C ALA A 48 8.57 -1.53 -14.92
N SER A 49 8.96 -0.30 -14.56
CA SER A 49 10.37 0.10 -14.52
C SER A 49 11.20 -0.73 -13.54
N MET A 50 10.63 -1.09 -12.39
CA MET A 50 11.29 -1.94 -11.41
C MET A 50 11.50 -3.35 -11.94
N LEU A 51 10.48 -3.95 -12.56
CA LEU A 51 10.59 -5.28 -13.16
C LEU A 51 11.56 -5.30 -14.34
N ASP A 52 11.49 -4.34 -15.25
CA ASP A 52 12.42 -4.27 -16.40
C ASP A 52 13.87 -4.12 -15.90
N GLY A 53 14.11 -3.28 -14.91
CA GLY A 53 15.41 -3.16 -14.27
C GLY A 53 15.87 -4.46 -13.59
N TYR A 54 14.96 -5.13 -12.88
CA TYR A 54 15.23 -6.39 -12.19
C TYR A 54 15.59 -7.52 -13.17
N ILE A 55 14.79 -7.67 -14.23
CA ILE A 55 15.02 -8.64 -15.31
C ILE A 55 16.38 -8.37 -15.97
N ASN A 56 16.66 -7.12 -16.36
CA ASN A 56 17.94 -6.77 -16.97
C ASN A 56 19.14 -6.97 -16.05
N THR A 57 18.95 -6.95 -14.72
CA THR A 57 20.04 -7.11 -13.76
C THR A 57 20.32 -8.56 -13.41
N PHE A 58 19.27 -9.37 -13.22
CA PHE A 58 19.39 -10.74 -12.69
C PHE A 58 19.03 -11.84 -13.68
N PHE A 59 18.44 -11.48 -14.82
CA PHE A 59 17.91 -12.39 -15.83
C PHE A 59 18.18 -11.87 -17.25
N SER A 60 19.26 -11.12 -17.46
CA SER A 60 19.61 -10.52 -18.76
C SER A 60 19.78 -11.54 -19.89
N ASP A 61 20.16 -12.77 -19.53
CA ASP A 61 20.29 -13.88 -20.48
C ASP A 61 18.94 -14.44 -20.95
N LEU A 62 17.85 -14.07 -20.27
CA LEU A 62 16.49 -14.42 -20.66
C LEU A 62 15.90 -13.27 -21.48
N ASP A 63 15.45 -13.55 -22.71
CA ASP A 63 14.86 -12.55 -23.61
C ASP A 63 13.41 -12.19 -23.20
N LEU A 64 13.31 -11.55 -22.04
CA LEU A 64 12.10 -11.21 -21.30
C LEU A 64 11.89 -9.70 -21.28
N CYS A 65 10.63 -9.28 -21.33
CA CYS A 65 10.26 -7.88 -21.13
C CYS A 65 8.90 -7.79 -20.44
N THR A 66 8.64 -6.69 -19.72
CA THR A 66 7.31 -6.41 -19.22
C THR A 66 6.51 -5.60 -20.22
N ASP A 67 5.20 -5.84 -20.23
CA ASP A 67 4.24 -5.06 -21.02
C ASP A 67 2.99 -4.84 -20.17
N TYR A 68 2.27 -3.75 -20.44
CA TYR A 68 1.02 -3.45 -19.75
C TYR A 68 -0.09 -3.05 -20.70
N LYS A 69 -1.31 -3.45 -20.36
CA LYS A 69 -2.52 -3.16 -21.15
C LYS A 69 -3.61 -2.64 -20.25
N TYR A 70 -4.34 -1.63 -20.73
CA TYR A 70 -5.57 -1.20 -20.10
C TYR A 70 -6.74 -2.03 -20.62
N ILE A 71 -7.54 -2.55 -19.70
CA ILE A 71 -8.76 -3.29 -19.96
C ILE A 71 -9.93 -2.49 -19.40
N PHE A 72 -10.98 -2.39 -20.20
CA PHE A 72 -12.23 -1.76 -19.80
C PHE A 72 -13.37 -2.75 -20.05
N ASN A 73 -14.06 -3.15 -18.99
CA ASN A 73 -15.28 -3.92 -19.14
C ASN A 73 -16.40 -2.97 -19.59
N LYS A 74 -17.15 -3.31 -20.64
CA LYS A 74 -18.27 -2.48 -21.13
C LYS A 74 -19.62 -2.99 -20.65
N ASN A 75 -19.65 -3.76 -19.57
CA ASN A 75 -20.90 -4.35 -19.10
C ASN A 75 -21.67 -3.32 -18.25
N SER A 76 -22.73 -2.75 -18.81
CA SER A 76 -23.59 -1.77 -18.13
C SER A 76 -24.37 -2.34 -16.94
N ALA A 77 -24.39 -3.67 -16.75
CA ALA A 77 -25.09 -4.33 -15.65
C ALA A 77 -24.22 -4.58 -14.41
N VAL A 78 -22.90 -4.35 -14.48
CA VAL A 78 -21.94 -4.59 -13.39
C VAL A 78 -20.96 -3.42 -13.31
N ASP A 79 -20.54 -3.04 -12.10
CA ASP A 79 -19.45 -2.07 -11.91
C ASP A 79 -18.27 -2.43 -12.82
N SER A 80 -17.91 -1.51 -13.74
CA SER A 80 -16.91 -1.76 -14.78
C SER A 80 -15.75 -0.78 -14.65
N PRO A 81 -14.84 -1.02 -13.69
CA PRO A 81 -13.70 -0.16 -13.47
C PRO A 81 -12.65 -0.31 -14.59
N LEU A 82 -11.91 0.76 -14.84
CA LEU A 82 -10.69 0.69 -15.65
C LEU A 82 -9.65 -0.12 -14.88
N GLU A 83 -9.13 -1.13 -15.55
CA GLU A 83 -8.10 -2.04 -15.05
C GLU A 83 -6.86 -1.90 -15.92
N ALA A 84 -5.68 -1.89 -15.32
CA ALA A 84 -4.40 -1.94 -15.99
C ALA A 84 -3.67 -3.19 -15.55
N ILE A 85 -3.30 -4.01 -16.52
CA ILE A 85 -2.66 -5.30 -16.29
C ILE A 85 -1.22 -5.22 -16.74
N LEU A 86 -0.30 -5.53 -15.84
CA LEU A 86 1.13 -5.72 -16.11
C LEU A 86 1.41 -7.23 -16.18
N PHE A 87 2.02 -7.67 -17.28
CA PHE A 87 2.29 -9.07 -17.55
C PHE A 87 3.68 -9.24 -18.15
N LEU A 88 4.23 -10.44 -18.00
CA LEU A 88 5.52 -10.81 -18.58
C LEU A 88 5.32 -11.25 -20.04
N LYS A 89 6.08 -10.65 -20.96
CA LYS A 89 6.12 -11.03 -22.36
C LYS A 89 7.41 -11.81 -22.64
N VAL A 90 7.24 -12.96 -23.27
CA VAL A 90 8.31 -13.91 -23.59
C VAL A 90 8.39 -14.03 -25.10
N LYS A 91 9.58 -13.85 -25.68
CA LYS A 91 9.75 -13.94 -27.15
C LYS A 91 9.77 -15.37 -27.67
N SER A 92 10.27 -16.32 -26.89
CA SER A 92 10.27 -17.75 -27.24
C SER A 92 10.38 -18.65 -26.02
N GLY A 93 9.64 -19.76 -26.01
CA GLY A 93 9.66 -20.75 -24.94
C GLY A 93 8.66 -20.49 -23.81
N ASN A 94 8.59 -21.42 -22.87
CA ASN A 94 7.79 -21.28 -21.65
C ASN A 94 8.67 -20.69 -20.54
N VAL A 95 8.13 -19.73 -19.79
CA VAL A 95 8.77 -19.26 -18.56
C VAL A 95 8.40 -20.20 -17.42
N LEU A 96 9.39 -20.49 -16.57
CA LEU A 96 9.17 -21.24 -15.34
C LEU A 96 8.23 -20.46 -14.42
N GLU A 97 7.20 -21.11 -13.88
CA GLU A 97 6.28 -20.47 -12.93
C GLU A 97 7.02 -19.86 -11.73
N SER A 98 8.13 -20.48 -11.31
CA SER A 98 9.00 -19.95 -10.25
C SER A 98 9.58 -18.57 -10.56
N LEU A 99 9.88 -18.27 -11.83
CA LEU A 99 10.32 -16.94 -12.23
C LEU A 99 9.15 -15.94 -12.17
N ILE A 100 7.97 -16.35 -12.61
CA ILE A 100 6.77 -15.52 -12.55
C ILE A 100 6.44 -15.19 -11.09
N ASP A 101 6.54 -16.16 -10.19
CA ASP A 101 6.35 -15.99 -8.75
C ASP A 101 7.41 -15.08 -8.14
N GLU A 102 8.67 -15.19 -8.56
CA GLU A 102 9.71 -14.26 -8.12
C GLU A 102 9.40 -12.82 -8.56
N LEU A 103 8.99 -12.59 -9.80
CA LEU A 103 8.62 -11.26 -10.30
C LEU A 103 7.37 -10.70 -9.60
N ARG A 104 6.39 -11.56 -9.29
CA ARG A 104 5.24 -11.20 -8.45
C ARG A 104 5.69 -10.77 -7.05
N CYS A 105 6.64 -11.48 -6.45
CA CYS A 105 7.22 -11.16 -5.15
C CYS A 105 7.95 -9.81 -5.18
N VAL A 106 8.76 -9.55 -6.21
CA VAL A 106 9.45 -8.27 -6.44
C VAL A 106 8.47 -7.10 -6.46
N VAL A 107 7.40 -7.19 -7.25
CA VAL A 107 6.39 -6.13 -7.34
C VAL A 107 5.66 -5.93 -6.02
N ASN A 108 5.23 -7.03 -5.40
CA ASN A 108 4.54 -6.98 -4.11
C ASN A 108 5.41 -6.32 -3.04
N TYR A 109 6.72 -6.67 -3.01
CA TYR A 109 7.65 -6.07 -2.08
C TYR A 109 7.83 -4.58 -2.35
N GLY A 110 8.13 -4.18 -3.60
CA GLY A 110 8.30 -2.77 -3.94
C GLY A 110 7.06 -1.93 -3.61
N LEU A 111 5.86 -2.39 -3.98
CA LEU A 111 4.61 -1.70 -3.64
C LEU A 111 4.39 -1.56 -2.14
N SER A 112 4.71 -2.60 -1.34
CA SER A 112 4.62 -2.52 0.12
C SER A 112 5.53 -1.44 0.72
N LEU A 113 6.64 -1.08 0.05
CA LEU A 113 7.53 0.00 0.48
C LEU A 113 6.97 1.40 0.16
N THR A 114 5.99 1.49 -0.74
CA THR A 114 5.40 2.77 -1.19
C THR A 114 4.14 3.20 -0.44
N GLN A 115 3.50 2.27 0.27
CA GLN A 115 2.28 2.52 1.01
C GLN A 115 2.59 3.20 2.35
N GLU A 116 1.90 4.31 2.60
CA GLU A 116 1.84 4.92 3.94
C GLU A 116 1.11 4.00 4.94
N ASN A 117 0.17 3.18 4.43
CA ASN A 117 -0.64 2.22 5.18
C ASN A 117 -0.17 0.76 5.11
N ALA A 118 1.07 0.50 4.66
CA ALA A 118 1.72 -0.75 5.04
C ALA A 118 1.75 -0.79 6.58
N ASP A 119 1.65 -1.98 7.18
CA ASP A 119 1.69 -2.13 8.64
C ASP A 119 2.73 -1.16 9.22
N LEU A 120 2.25 -0.11 9.91
CA LEU A 120 3.07 1.02 10.36
C LEU A 120 4.25 0.51 11.21
N PHE A 121 4.06 -0.67 11.82
CA PHE A 121 4.98 -1.33 12.74
C PHE A 121 5.49 -2.69 12.24
N GLY A 122 5.17 -3.09 11.01
CA GLY A 122 5.42 -4.44 10.48
C GLY A 122 6.45 -4.47 9.35
N THR A 123 7.21 -5.56 9.29
CA THR A 123 8.01 -5.93 8.12
C THR A 123 7.10 -6.53 7.05
N ALA A 124 7.34 -6.22 5.77
CA ALA A 124 6.51 -6.77 4.69
C ALA A 124 6.55 -8.31 4.68
N ASP A 125 5.38 -8.95 4.68
CA ASP A 125 5.19 -10.39 4.97
C ASP A 125 5.90 -11.35 3.98
N ASN A 126 6.41 -10.88 2.84
CA ASN A 126 6.97 -11.72 1.76
C ASN A 126 8.43 -11.43 1.39
N VAL A 127 9.16 -10.62 2.17
CA VAL A 127 10.57 -10.30 1.89
C VAL A 127 11.49 -11.53 1.97
N ASN A 128 11.07 -12.57 2.68
CA ASN A 128 11.87 -13.76 2.97
C ASN A 128 12.16 -14.66 1.75
N GLN A 129 11.60 -14.35 0.57
CA GLN A 129 11.86 -15.12 -0.67
C GLN A 129 12.97 -14.54 -1.54
N LEU A 130 13.40 -13.29 -1.33
CA LEU A 130 14.45 -12.65 -2.13
C LEU A 130 15.80 -12.76 -1.42
N SER A 131 16.86 -13.02 -2.19
CA SER A 131 18.23 -12.89 -1.67
C SER A 131 18.51 -11.44 -1.26
N LYS A 132 19.54 -11.24 -0.43
CA LYS A 132 19.92 -9.90 0.06
C LYS A 132 20.14 -8.89 -1.08
N ASP A 133 20.85 -9.31 -2.12
CA ASP A 133 21.16 -8.44 -3.27
C ASP A 133 19.91 -8.10 -4.09
N LYS A 134 19.03 -9.09 -4.30
CA LYS A 134 17.75 -8.90 -4.99
C LYS A 134 16.81 -7.97 -4.20
N ALA A 135 16.74 -8.14 -2.89
CA ALA A 135 16.00 -7.26 -2.01
C ALA A 135 16.55 -5.83 -2.01
N GLY A 136 17.89 -5.67 -1.95
CA GLY A 136 18.55 -4.37 -2.00
C GLY A 136 18.30 -3.61 -3.31
N PHE A 137 18.21 -4.33 -4.44
CA PHE A 137 17.81 -3.73 -5.71
C PHE A 137 16.38 -3.15 -5.66
N VAL A 138 15.43 -3.90 -5.09
CA VAL A 138 14.03 -3.46 -4.96
C VAL A 138 13.93 -2.25 -4.03
N GLU A 139 14.66 -2.25 -2.92
CA GLU A 139 14.72 -1.15 -1.97
C GLU A 139 15.29 0.12 -2.62
N GLU A 140 16.36 0.01 -3.41
CA GLU A 140 16.95 1.12 -4.15
C GLU A 140 16.00 1.71 -5.20
N CYS A 141 15.28 0.86 -5.95
CA CYS A 141 14.25 1.31 -6.89
C CYS A 141 13.12 2.04 -6.17
N SER A 142 12.68 1.50 -5.03
CA SER A 142 11.65 2.10 -4.18
C SER A 142 12.12 3.43 -3.62
N ARG A 143 13.37 3.54 -3.18
CA ARG A 143 13.95 4.79 -2.69
C ARG A 143 13.90 5.89 -3.74
N ARG A 144 14.37 5.61 -4.96
CA ARG A 144 14.30 6.58 -6.08
C ARG A 144 12.86 7.00 -6.40
N PHE A 145 11.92 6.06 -6.32
CA PHE A 145 10.50 6.37 -6.50
C PHE A 145 10.00 7.31 -5.41
N LEU A 146 10.29 7.02 -4.14
CA LEU A 146 9.87 7.85 -3.01
C LEU A 146 10.57 9.21 -2.97
N ASP A 147 11.83 9.32 -3.37
CA ASP A 147 12.54 10.60 -3.47
C ASP A 147 11.83 11.56 -4.45
N LYS A 148 11.25 11.00 -5.53
CA LYS A 148 10.56 11.76 -6.57
C LYS A 148 9.07 12.00 -6.30
N HIS A 149 8.43 11.10 -5.55
CA HIS A 149 6.97 11.03 -5.45
C HIS A 149 6.43 10.98 -4.02
N GLY A 150 7.28 10.87 -3.01
CA GLY A 150 6.89 10.81 -1.61
C GLY A 150 6.09 12.04 -1.17
N GLY A 151 5.11 11.82 -0.31
CA GLY A 151 4.18 12.84 0.18
C GLY A 151 3.12 13.27 -0.84
N LYS A 152 3.20 12.85 -2.11
CA LYS A 152 2.18 13.18 -3.10
C LYS A 152 0.86 12.51 -2.74
N ASN A 153 -0.20 13.31 -2.73
CA ASN A 153 -1.54 12.83 -2.50
C ASN A 153 -2.05 12.01 -3.69
N ILE A 154 -2.67 10.86 -3.42
CA ILE A 154 -3.38 10.08 -4.43
C ILE A 154 -4.85 10.51 -4.44
N PRO A 155 -5.30 11.25 -5.47
CA PRO A 155 -6.58 11.92 -5.45
C PRO A 155 -7.78 10.97 -5.57
N LYS A 156 -7.58 9.77 -6.12
CA LYS A 156 -8.61 8.75 -6.23
C LYS A 156 -8.07 7.40 -5.78
N PRO A 157 -8.76 6.69 -4.87
CA PRO A 157 -8.34 5.36 -4.46
C PRO A 157 -8.36 4.40 -5.64
N PHE A 158 -7.58 3.36 -5.49
CA PHE A 158 -7.49 2.26 -6.44
C PHE A 158 -7.16 0.98 -5.68
N GLU A 159 -7.26 -0.13 -6.35
CA GLU A 159 -6.94 -1.44 -5.81
C GLU A 159 -5.88 -2.10 -6.70
N TRP A 160 -5.08 -2.99 -6.13
CA TRP A 160 -4.22 -3.87 -6.93
C TRP A 160 -4.33 -5.32 -6.53
N LYS A 161 -3.99 -6.20 -7.47
CA LYS A 161 -4.00 -7.65 -7.30
C LYS A 161 -2.76 -8.27 -7.90
N ILE A 162 -1.97 -8.97 -7.08
CA ILE A 162 -0.85 -9.79 -7.55
C ILE A 162 -1.39 -11.06 -8.22
N GLY A 163 -0.87 -11.42 -9.39
CA GLY A 163 -1.24 -12.63 -10.12
C GLY A 163 -0.93 -13.93 -9.35
N GLY A 164 -1.48 -15.06 -9.80
CA GLY A 164 -1.16 -16.40 -9.28
C GLY A 164 -1.89 -16.83 -8.00
N ASN A 165 -2.27 -15.90 -7.11
CA ASN A 165 -2.92 -16.23 -5.84
C ASN A 165 -4.45 -15.95 -5.85
N ASN A 166 -5.16 -16.58 -4.89
CA ASN A 166 -6.49 -16.16 -4.40
C ASN A 166 -6.44 -14.78 -3.71
N SER A 167 -5.67 -13.85 -4.27
CA SER A 167 -5.45 -12.52 -3.75
C SER A 167 -6.73 -11.70 -3.91
N SER A 168 -7.23 -11.22 -2.78
CA SER A 168 -8.18 -10.11 -2.75
C SER A 168 -7.45 -8.84 -3.23
N PHE A 169 -8.22 -7.95 -3.85
CA PHE A 169 -7.74 -6.65 -4.25
C PHE A 169 -7.31 -5.84 -3.02
N ILE A 170 -6.08 -5.31 -3.04
CA ILE A 170 -5.50 -4.51 -1.96
C ILE A 170 -5.82 -3.04 -2.25
N PRO A 171 -6.61 -2.36 -1.40
CA PRO A 171 -6.92 -0.95 -1.61
C PRO A 171 -5.70 -0.08 -1.31
N PHE A 172 -5.50 0.93 -2.13
CA PHE A 172 -4.59 2.05 -1.92
C PHE A 172 -5.40 3.34 -1.83
N GLN A 173 -5.22 4.09 -0.74
CA GLN A 173 -5.80 5.39 -0.51
C GLN A 173 -4.83 6.21 0.37
N GLY A 174 -4.75 7.53 0.15
CA GLY A 174 -3.90 8.42 0.95
C GLY A 174 -2.71 8.98 0.17
N ARG A 175 -1.58 9.21 0.84
CA ARG A 175 -0.37 9.73 0.20
C ARG A 175 0.62 8.60 -0.09
N ILE A 176 1.51 8.86 -1.04
CA ILE A 176 2.71 8.03 -1.19
C ILE A 176 3.58 8.28 0.03
N LYS A 177 4.11 7.21 0.65
CA LYS A 177 5.02 7.31 1.80
C LYS A 177 6.12 8.34 1.53
N LEU A 178 6.51 9.13 2.52
CA LEU A 178 7.65 10.04 2.36
C LEU A 178 8.93 9.23 2.09
N GLY A 179 9.88 9.86 1.37
CA GLY A 179 11.20 9.30 1.09
C GLY A 179 11.86 8.67 2.31
N PHE A 180 12.77 7.72 2.08
CA PHE A 180 13.62 7.22 3.14
C PHE A 180 14.47 8.39 3.64
N ILE A 181 14.01 9.01 4.72
CA ILE A 181 14.77 10.06 5.38
C ILE A 181 15.95 9.35 6.02
N ASN A 182 17.10 9.46 5.38
CA ASN A 182 18.39 9.00 5.87
C ASN A 182 18.85 9.97 6.97
N ASN A 183 18.11 10.03 8.07
CA ASN A 183 18.50 10.79 9.25
C ASN A 183 18.99 9.79 10.29
N GLN A 184 20.02 10.21 11.02
CA GLN A 184 20.30 9.67 12.36
C GLN A 184 18.96 9.45 13.04
N VAL A 185 18.64 8.19 13.32
CA VAL A 185 17.36 7.85 13.91
C VAL A 185 17.45 8.31 15.35
N ASP A 186 16.93 9.49 15.61
CA ASP A 186 16.62 9.90 16.96
C ASP A 186 15.58 8.90 17.48
N GLU A 187 15.94 8.13 18.49
CA GLU A 187 15.07 7.16 19.15
C GLU A 187 14.03 7.87 20.04
N THR A 188 13.56 9.04 19.61
CA THR A 188 12.50 9.78 20.27
C THR A 188 11.22 8.97 20.19
N ASP A 189 10.52 8.93 21.31
CA ASP A 189 9.21 8.31 21.37
C ASP A 189 8.16 9.23 20.72
N PHE A 190 7.30 8.61 19.92
CA PHE A 190 6.09 9.15 19.33
C PHE A 190 4.91 8.56 20.09
N ILE A 191 3.92 9.38 20.41
CA ILE A 191 2.72 8.94 21.12
C ILE A 191 1.55 9.05 20.14
N PHE A 192 0.81 7.96 20.01
CA PHE A 192 -0.42 7.92 19.20
C PHE A 192 -1.62 7.64 20.08
N LEU A 193 -2.68 8.42 19.89
CA LEU A 193 -4.00 8.09 20.40
C LEU A 193 -4.69 7.14 19.42
N ALA A 194 -5.11 5.97 19.90
CA ALA A 194 -5.73 4.92 19.11
C ALA A 194 -7.15 4.62 19.59
N LYS A 195 -8.10 4.41 18.66
CA LYS A 195 -9.44 3.90 18.97
C LYS A 195 -9.98 3.01 17.86
N ILE A 196 -11.06 2.29 18.17
CA ILE A 196 -11.85 1.60 17.15
C ILE A 196 -12.66 2.66 16.37
N ASP A 197 -12.51 2.66 15.05
CA ASP A 197 -13.21 3.57 14.12
C ASP A 197 -14.44 2.90 13.44
N GLY A 198 -14.89 1.79 14.03
CA GLY A 198 -16.03 1.01 13.55
C GLY A 198 -15.65 -0.11 12.59
N PHE A 199 -16.65 -0.54 11.80
CA PHE A 199 -16.53 -1.65 10.85
C PHE A 199 -16.94 -1.20 9.45
N LYS A 200 -16.17 -1.62 8.44
CA LYS A 200 -16.52 -1.44 7.03
C LYS A 200 -16.40 -2.78 6.31
N SER A 201 -17.52 -3.26 5.74
CA SER A 201 -17.57 -4.53 5.00
C SER A 201 -16.95 -5.72 5.76
N SER A 202 -17.32 -5.87 7.04
CA SER A 202 -16.80 -6.89 7.96
C SER A 202 -15.34 -6.72 8.41
N GLU A 203 -14.66 -5.66 8.00
CA GLU A 203 -13.31 -5.33 8.46
C GLU A 203 -13.37 -4.28 9.56
N MET A 204 -12.71 -4.55 10.68
CA MET A 204 -12.56 -3.59 11.77
C MET A 204 -11.55 -2.52 11.41
N LEU A 205 -11.84 -1.28 11.79
CA LEU A 205 -11.01 -0.13 11.54
C LEU A 205 -10.41 0.41 12.85
N VAL A 206 -9.15 0.84 12.78
CA VAL A 206 -8.38 1.44 13.87
C VAL A 206 -8.03 2.86 13.47
N TYR A 207 -8.50 3.82 14.24
CA TYR A 207 -8.09 5.21 14.15
C TYR A 207 -6.77 5.40 14.89
N LEU A 208 -5.81 6.10 14.30
CA LEU A 208 -4.57 6.54 14.93
C LEU A 208 -4.38 8.04 14.68
N GLN A 209 -4.05 8.78 15.75
CA GLN A 209 -3.70 10.19 15.68
C GLN A 209 -2.48 10.47 16.55
N GLU A 210 -1.45 11.10 15.98
CA GLU A 210 -0.26 11.51 16.73
C GLU A 210 -0.61 12.62 17.74
N ILE A 211 -0.08 12.50 18.95
CA ILE A 211 -0.22 13.46 20.03
C ILE A 211 1.16 13.83 20.59
N ASP A 212 1.31 15.05 21.09
CA ASP A 212 2.54 15.47 21.77
C ASP A 212 2.56 15.03 23.26
N SER A 213 3.65 15.36 23.96
CA SER A 213 3.80 15.08 25.39
C SER A 213 2.80 15.82 26.28
N GLU A 214 2.14 16.85 25.75
CA GLU A 214 1.06 17.59 26.42
C GLU A 214 -0.34 17.11 25.96
N LEU A 215 -0.40 15.96 25.27
CA LEU A 215 -1.61 15.34 24.72
C LEU A 215 -2.34 16.21 23.69
N LYS A 216 -1.67 17.21 23.09
CA LYS A 216 -2.26 18.00 22.01
C LYS A 216 -2.22 17.21 20.71
N LEU A 217 -3.36 17.23 20.03
CA LEU A 217 -3.56 16.55 18.75
C LEU A 217 -2.76 17.22 17.64
N HIS A 218 -1.93 16.45 16.92
CA HIS A 218 -1.38 16.90 15.65
C HIS A 218 -2.41 16.79 14.51
N SER A 219 -2.25 17.64 13.49
CA SER A 219 -3.29 17.94 12.48
C SER A 219 -3.44 16.93 11.34
N ALA A 220 -3.29 15.62 11.60
CA ALA A 220 -3.75 14.56 10.70
C ALA A 220 -4.02 13.26 11.47
N SER A 221 -5.24 12.77 11.40
CA SER A 221 -5.63 11.43 11.85
C SER A 221 -5.73 10.47 10.67
N ILE A 222 -5.42 9.19 10.89
CA ILE A 222 -5.46 8.18 9.84
C ILE A 222 -6.19 6.93 10.38
N THR A 223 -7.07 6.37 9.55
CA THR A 223 -7.79 5.12 9.85
C THR A 223 -7.21 3.96 9.06
N TYR A 224 -6.86 2.88 9.76
CA TYR A 224 -6.28 1.65 9.22
C TYR A 224 -7.23 0.46 9.38
N LYS A 225 -7.06 -0.59 8.56
CA LYS A 225 -7.74 -1.87 8.79
C LYS A 225 -7.01 -2.68 9.87
N ALA A 226 -7.73 -3.23 10.84
CA ALA A 226 -7.21 -4.09 11.89
C ALA A 226 -6.90 -5.53 11.39
N ALA A 227 -6.18 -5.66 10.28
CA ALA A 227 -5.84 -6.95 9.69
C ALA A 227 -4.37 -7.34 9.90
N LYS A 228 -3.57 -6.44 10.47
CA LYS A 228 -2.12 -6.60 10.65
C LYS A 228 -1.76 -6.90 12.09
N PRO A 229 -0.71 -7.70 12.38
CA PRO A 229 -0.40 -8.15 13.74
C PRO A 229 -0.27 -7.03 14.77
N SER A 230 0.38 -5.93 14.39
CA SER A 230 0.55 -4.76 15.26
C SER A 230 -0.77 -4.04 15.56
N LEU A 231 -1.61 -3.83 14.54
CA LEU A 231 -2.93 -3.21 14.64
C LEU A 231 -3.90 -4.12 15.40
N LEU A 232 -3.79 -5.44 15.22
CA LEU A 232 -4.52 -6.44 15.99
C LEU A 232 -4.16 -6.37 17.48
N LYS A 233 -2.87 -6.20 17.80
CA LYS A 233 -2.39 -6.01 19.18
C LYS A 233 -2.99 -4.74 19.80
N ILE A 234 -2.99 -3.62 19.06
CA ILE A 234 -3.62 -2.37 19.50
C ILE A 234 -5.13 -2.56 19.71
N THR A 235 -5.84 -3.18 18.76
CA THR A 235 -7.29 -3.42 18.92
C THR A 235 -7.63 -4.35 20.06
N ALA A 236 -6.84 -5.41 20.28
CA ALA A 236 -7.05 -6.32 21.39
C ALA A 236 -6.97 -5.56 22.72
N GLU A 237 -6.01 -4.65 22.87
CA GLU A 237 -5.88 -3.83 24.06
C GLU A 237 -7.06 -2.87 24.24
N ILE A 238 -7.57 -2.28 23.15
CA ILE A 238 -8.80 -1.46 23.20
C ILE A 238 -10.00 -2.29 23.67
N TYR A 239 -10.11 -3.56 23.26
CA TYR A 239 -11.23 -4.43 23.66
C TYR A 239 -11.16 -4.95 25.10
N VAL A 240 -9.95 -5.25 25.60
CA VAL A 240 -9.75 -5.80 26.94
C VAL A 240 -10.03 -4.74 28.01
N ASN A 241 -9.74 -3.47 27.72
CA ASN A 241 -10.00 -2.37 28.63
C ASN A 241 -11.49 -1.97 28.58
N SER A 242 -12.24 -2.34 29.63
CA SER A 242 -13.66 -2.04 29.78
C SER A 242 -13.83 -0.55 30.09
N SER A 243 -13.98 0.27 29.06
CA SER A 243 -13.92 1.74 29.16
C SER A 243 -12.52 2.22 29.56
N PRO A 244 -11.69 2.57 28.57
CA PRO A 244 -11.95 3.77 27.78
C PRO A 244 -11.98 3.52 26.27
N ALA A 245 -12.64 4.44 25.56
CA ALA A 245 -12.78 4.43 24.10
C ALA A 245 -11.46 4.70 23.33
N TYR A 246 -10.32 4.79 24.02
CA TYR A 246 -9.02 5.12 23.47
C TYR A 246 -7.88 4.42 24.24
N VAL A 247 -6.78 4.10 23.55
CA VAL A 247 -5.50 3.69 24.14
C VAL A 247 -4.38 4.57 23.58
N THR A 248 -3.32 4.80 24.34
CA THR A 248 -2.10 5.43 23.84
C THR A 248 -1.11 4.37 23.41
N VAL A 249 -0.53 4.54 22.23
CA VAL A 249 0.51 3.69 21.67
C VAL A 249 1.79 4.50 21.63
N THR A 250 2.77 4.11 22.45
CA THR A 250 4.11 4.69 22.42
C THR A 250 4.94 3.92 21.41
N ALA A 251 5.54 4.62 20.46
CA ALA A 251 6.32 4.01 19.40
C ALA A 251 7.61 4.78 19.14
N PHE A 252 8.65 4.10 18.66
CA PHE A 252 9.93 4.73 18.36
C PHE A 252 10.40 4.34 16.97
N LYS A 253 11.25 5.17 16.38
CA LYS A 253 11.90 4.85 15.12
C LYS A 253 13.16 4.05 15.40
N LYS A 254 13.42 3.02 14.60
CA LYS A 254 14.70 2.30 14.60
C LYS A 254 15.02 1.86 13.17
N ALA A 255 16.30 1.89 12.82
CA ALA A 255 16.77 1.28 11.58
C ALA A 255 16.78 -0.25 11.74
N ASP A 256 16.17 -0.97 10.80
CA ASP A 256 16.28 -2.42 10.73
C ASP A 256 17.69 -2.86 10.27
N GLU A 257 17.93 -4.18 10.20
CA GLU A 257 19.21 -4.76 9.79
C GLU A 257 19.65 -4.36 8.36
N LYS A 258 18.73 -3.79 7.57
CA LYS A 258 18.96 -3.30 6.21
C LYS A 258 19.12 -1.78 6.15
N GLY A 259 19.12 -1.09 7.29
CA GLY A 259 19.25 0.35 7.38
C GLY A 259 17.94 1.11 7.11
N LYS A 260 16.80 0.42 7.02
CA LYS A 260 15.50 1.04 6.80
C LYS A 260 14.90 1.51 8.12
N VAL A 261 14.54 2.78 8.20
CA VAL A 261 13.85 3.33 9.38
C VAL A 261 12.40 2.82 9.42
N MET A 262 12.10 2.08 10.48
CA MET A 262 10.80 1.51 10.79
C MET A 262 10.30 2.06 12.13
N LEU A 263 8.98 2.15 12.29
CA LEU A 263 8.36 2.48 13.57
C LEU A 263 8.11 1.18 14.34
N TYR A 264 8.35 1.16 15.64
CA TYR A 264 8.15 -0.02 16.48
C TYR A 264 7.32 0.38 17.71
N ILE A 265 6.35 -0.47 18.07
CA ILE A 265 5.57 -0.28 19.30
C ILE A 265 6.49 -0.56 20.49
N ARG A 266 6.70 0.44 21.34
CA ARG A 266 7.36 0.30 22.64
C ARG A 266 6.37 -0.19 23.68
N ASP A 267 5.21 0.47 23.76
CA ASP A 267 4.21 0.23 24.79
C ASP A 267 2.79 0.58 24.31
N ILE A 268 1.78 -0.01 24.95
CA ILE A 268 0.36 0.31 24.76
C ILE A 268 -0.27 0.45 26.15
N ALA A 269 -0.75 1.65 26.46
CA ALA A 269 -1.37 1.97 27.76
C ALA A 269 -2.81 2.47 27.57
N SER A 270 -3.68 2.16 28.52
CA SER A 270 -5.05 2.69 28.57
C SER A 270 -5.10 3.97 29.41
N TYR A 271 -5.98 4.91 29.02
CA TYR A 271 -6.21 6.18 29.71
C TYR A 271 -7.70 6.35 30.01
N GLU A 272 -8.09 6.60 31.26
CA GLU A 272 -9.50 6.83 31.60
C GLU A 272 -10.07 8.02 30.81
N TYR A 273 -11.29 7.86 30.30
CA TYR A 273 -11.94 8.74 29.32
C TYR A 273 -12.02 10.21 29.79
N ASP A 274 -12.11 10.42 31.11
CA ASP A 274 -12.32 11.73 31.71
C ASP A 274 -11.12 12.69 31.52
N GLU A 275 -9.90 12.17 31.36
CA GLU A 275 -8.70 12.99 31.16
C GLU A 275 -8.56 13.56 29.73
N LEU A 276 -9.22 12.95 28.73
CA LEU A 276 -9.10 13.33 27.32
C LEU A 276 -10.23 14.26 26.84
N THR A 277 -11.41 14.21 27.47
CA THR A 277 -12.58 15.05 27.07
C THR A 277 -12.44 16.52 27.43
N GLU A 278 -11.74 16.89 28.51
CA GLU A 278 -11.49 18.30 28.86
C GLU A 278 -10.56 19.00 27.84
N LEU A 279 -9.70 18.23 27.18
CA LEU A 279 -8.75 18.72 26.16
C LEU A 279 -9.39 18.90 24.77
N ALA A 280 -10.34 18.03 24.38
CA ALA A 280 -11.07 18.18 23.11
C ALA A 280 -12.13 19.29 23.17
N ALA A 281 -12.60 19.66 24.36
CA ALA A 281 -13.59 20.73 24.57
C ALA A 281 -12.97 22.14 24.69
N SER A 282 -11.64 22.25 24.74
CA SER A 282 -10.91 23.52 24.92
C SER A 282 -10.29 24.10 23.64
N THR A 283 -10.64 23.56 22.46
CA THR A 283 -10.40 24.17 21.14
C THR A 283 -11.61 24.95 20.62
#